data_AF-A0A455T438-F1
#
_entry.id   AF-A0A455T438-F1
#
_cell.length_a   1.000
_cell.length_b   1.000
_cell.length_c   1.000
_cell.angle_alpha   90.00
_cell.angle_beta   90.00
_cell.angle_gamma   90.00
#
_symmetry.space_group_name_H-M   'P 1'
#
loop_
_entity.id
_entity.type
_entity.pdbx_description
1 polymer ?
#
loop_
_entity_poly.entity_id
_entity_poly.type
_entity_poly.pdbx_seq_one_letter_code
_entity_poly.pdbx_strand_id
1 'polypeptide(L)'
;MKAKLFHIVKRSSELTVVTLVSFTLVGLLAFVALPAIAQAAPASGGKCARDDVQCVINIGNQLITARLNALNTLSSRVTQQQQAGHITADAASALQADIATNQNGLKSLQSKLDAETSAQAARQDVKNIFWQFRIYAVVLPRDYQQLHFDIEKKLASKMEAAKASIEKAIAAAPASKQAQLQSLYNDFKAQLATAEAQFDTVQSTLPTLTPENYNQDRTAYASNLAKVRSAEKTAHTALHQAASDLHQIAQLLKS
;
A
#
# COMPACT_ATOMS: atom_id res chain seq x y z
N MET A 1 62.96 11.99 -16.84
CA MET A 1 61.49 12.09 -16.87
C MET A 1 60.94 11.40 -15.64
N LYS A 2 60.47 12.17 -14.64
CA LYS A 2 60.05 11.68 -13.31
C LYS A 2 58.53 11.78 -13.17
N ALA A 3 57.94 10.64 -12.82
CA ALA A 3 56.73 10.34 -12.03
C ALA A 3 55.64 11.41 -11.80
N LYS A 4 54.37 10.97 -11.87
CA LYS A 4 53.51 10.88 -10.67
C LYS A 4 52.25 10.04 -10.89
N LEU A 5 52.22 8.89 -10.24
CA LEU A 5 51.03 8.21 -9.72
C LEU A 5 50.23 9.19 -8.86
N PHE A 6 48.89 9.19 -8.98
CA PHE A 6 48.04 9.66 -7.88
C PHE A 6 47.00 8.62 -7.51
N HIS A 7 46.96 8.40 -6.21
CA HIS A 7 46.27 7.36 -5.46
C HIS A 7 44.77 7.63 -5.34
N ILE A 8 44.02 6.53 -5.38
CA ILE A 8 42.63 6.40 -4.95
C ILE A 8 42.56 6.60 -3.43
N VAL A 9 41.88 7.64 -2.96
CA VAL A 9 41.60 7.86 -1.54
C VAL A 9 40.30 7.16 -1.17
N LYS A 10 40.44 6.07 -0.41
CA LYS A 10 39.36 5.33 0.25
C LYS A 10 39.06 6.04 1.58
N ARG A 11 37.89 6.67 1.70
CA ARG A 11 37.42 7.26 2.97
C ARG A 11 36.68 6.19 3.78
N SER A 12 37.34 5.72 4.83
CA SER A 12 36.79 4.93 5.93
C SER A 12 36.18 5.90 6.95
N SER A 13 34.88 5.79 7.22
CA SER A 13 34.23 6.56 8.28
C SER A 13 34.20 5.73 9.55
N GLU A 14 34.93 6.21 10.56
CA GLU A 14 35.03 5.62 11.89
C GLU A 14 33.71 5.76 12.66
N LEU A 15 33.29 4.67 13.31
CA LEU A 15 32.20 4.64 14.27
C LEU A 15 32.68 5.28 15.58
N THR A 16 32.15 6.46 15.91
CA THR A 16 32.32 7.05 17.24
C THR A 16 31.32 6.44 18.21
N VAL A 17 31.86 5.80 19.25
CA VAL A 17 31.17 5.25 20.41
C VAL A 17 30.56 6.39 21.22
N VAL A 18 29.22 6.43 21.35
CA VAL A 18 28.52 7.34 22.26
C VAL A 18 28.14 6.58 23.53
N THR A 19 28.64 7.10 24.64
CA THR A 19 28.52 6.60 26.01
C THR A 19 27.07 6.68 26.51
N LEU A 20 26.55 5.54 26.99
CA LEU A 20 25.26 5.42 27.67
C LEU A 20 25.34 5.97 29.11
N VAL A 21 24.59 7.01 29.39
CA VAL A 21 24.15 7.37 30.75
C VAL A 21 22.72 6.88 30.88
N SER A 22 22.47 5.89 31.73
CA SER A 22 21.10 5.41 32.01
C SER A 22 20.81 5.55 33.50
N PHE A 23 19.84 6.42 33.77
CA PHE A 23 19.20 6.61 35.06
C PHE A 23 18.43 5.35 35.47
N THR A 24 18.66 4.91 36.69
CA THR A 24 17.86 3.91 37.40
C THR A 24 16.50 4.51 37.78
N LEU A 25 15.41 3.94 37.26
CA LEU A 25 14.07 4.13 37.81
C LEU A 25 13.50 2.77 38.20
N VAL A 26 13.41 2.57 39.52
CA VAL A 26 12.74 1.43 40.16
C VAL A 26 11.24 1.59 39.96
N GLY A 27 10.63 0.68 39.20
CA GLY A 27 9.18 0.60 39.00
C GLY A 27 8.72 -0.86 39.11
N LEU A 28 8.18 -1.20 40.27
CA LEU A 28 7.63 -2.51 40.61
C LEU A 28 6.33 -2.74 39.81
N LEU A 29 6.40 -3.46 38.70
CA LEU A 29 5.21 -3.90 37.95
C LEU A 29 4.81 -5.31 38.40
N ALA A 30 3.68 -5.39 39.10
CA ALA A 30 3.00 -6.65 39.41
C ALA A 30 2.49 -7.30 38.12
N PHE A 31 3.14 -8.39 37.70
CA PHE A 31 2.65 -9.27 36.65
C PHE A 31 1.42 -10.04 37.17
N VAL A 32 0.23 -9.62 36.75
CA VAL A 32 -0.96 -10.47 36.84
C VAL A 32 -0.84 -11.48 35.70
N ALA A 33 -0.51 -12.72 36.05
CA ALA A 33 -0.47 -13.85 35.11
C ALA A 33 -1.90 -14.11 34.60
N LEU A 34 -2.22 -13.57 33.43
CA LEU A 34 -3.40 -13.98 32.67
C LEU A 34 -3.14 -15.41 32.16
N PRO A 35 -4.05 -16.37 32.37
CA PRO A 35 -3.91 -17.68 31.76
C PRO A 35 -3.87 -17.51 30.24
N ALA A 36 -2.78 -17.99 29.63
CA ALA A 36 -2.71 -18.13 28.19
C ALA A 36 -3.80 -19.12 27.76
N ILE A 37 -4.93 -18.59 27.30
CA ILE A 37 -5.93 -19.39 26.61
C ILE A 37 -5.26 -19.79 25.28
N ALA A 38 -4.65 -20.97 25.27
CA ALA A 38 -4.17 -21.59 24.05
C ALA A 38 -5.37 -21.74 23.12
N GLN A 39 -5.54 -20.80 22.20
CA GLN A 39 -6.44 -20.97 21.08
C GLN A 39 -5.91 -22.16 20.29
N ALA A 40 -6.51 -23.33 20.51
CA ALA A 40 -6.25 -24.50 19.70
C ALA A 40 -6.50 -24.09 18.25
N ALA A 41 -5.42 -24.06 17.45
CA ALA A 41 -5.54 -23.93 16.02
C ALA A 41 -6.50 -25.03 15.54
N PRO A 42 -7.54 -24.71 14.75
CA PRO A 42 -8.45 -25.73 14.26
C PRO A 42 -7.62 -26.74 13.46
N ALA A 43 -7.67 -28.00 13.90
CA ALA A 43 -7.05 -29.13 13.22
C ALA A 43 -7.66 -29.24 11.81
N SER A 44 -7.00 -28.64 10.83
CA SER A 44 -7.41 -28.67 9.42
C SER A 44 -6.33 -29.36 8.60
N GLY A 45 -6.22 -30.67 8.82
CA GLY A 45 -5.28 -31.55 8.11
C GLY A 45 -5.92 -32.80 7.52
N GLY A 46 -7.25 -32.96 7.58
CA GLY A 46 -7.94 -34.09 6.95
C GLY A 46 -8.03 -33.88 5.45
N LYS A 47 -7.39 -34.74 4.64
CA LYS A 47 -7.64 -34.79 3.20
C LYS A 47 -9.08 -35.28 3.00
N CYS A 48 -9.89 -34.56 2.21
CA CYS A 48 -11.20 -35.09 1.80
C CYS A 48 -11.01 -36.41 1.05
N ALA A 49 -11.89 -37.39 1.30
CA ALA A 49 -11.91 -38.58 0.46
C ALA A 49 -12.22 -38.20 -1.00
N ARG A 50 -11.83 -39.07 -1.94
CA ARG A 50 -11.94 -38.77 -3.38
C ARG A 50 -13.38 -38.44 -3.80
N ASP A 51 -14.37 -39.07 -3.18
CA ASP A 51 -15.77 -38.92 -3.58
C ASP A 51 -16.61 -38.16 -2.53
N ASP A 52 -15.96 -37.58 -1.52
CA ASP A 52 -16.63 -36.81 -0.47
C ASP A 52 -16.94 -35.39 -0.96
N VAL A 53 -18.11 -35.23 -1.57
CA VAL A 53 -18.63 -33.96 -2.10
C VAL A 53 -18.75 -32.91 -0.98
N GLN A 54 -19.33 -33.28 0.15
CA GLN A 54 -19.63 -32.34 1.24
C GLN A 54 -18.35 -31.80 1.88
N CYS A 55 -17.31 -32.63 2.03
CA CYS A 55 -16.00 -32.16 2.48
C CYS A 55 -15.42 -31.10 1.54
N VAL A 56 -15.50 -31.31 0.21
CA VAL A 56 -15.01 -30.34 -0.78
C VAL A 56 -15.81 -29.03 -0.73
N ILE A 57 -17.15 -29.12 -0.64
CA ILE A 57 -18.03 -27.95 -0.51
C ILE A 57 -17.67 -27.14 0.74
N ASN A 58 -17.53 -27.80 1.90
CA ASN A 58 -17.20 -27.14 3.16
C ASN A 58 -15.86 -26.39 3.08
N ILE A 59 -14.83 -27.00 2.47
CA ILE A 59 -13.54 -26.34 2.25
C ILE A 59 -13.69 -25.13 1.32
N GLY A 60 -14.41 -25.27 0.19
CA GLY A 60 -14.63 -24.18 -0.74
C GLY A 60 -15.37 -23.00 -0.09
N ASN A 61 -16.40 -23.27 0.72
CA ASN A 61 -17.14 -22.27 1.45
C ASN A 61 -16.29 -21.52 2.48
N GLN A 62 -15.40 -22.23 3.19
CA GLN A 62 -14.44 -21.58 4.08
C GLN A 62 -13.48 -20.66 3.30
N LEU A 63 -12.99 -21.11 2.15
CA LEU A 63 -12.10 -20.32 1.28
C LEU A 63 -12.79 -19.09 0.70
N ILE A 64 -14.06 -19.20 0.29
CA ILE A 64 -14.87 -18.08 -0.19
C ILE A 64 -15.14 -17.09 0.95
N THR A 65 -15.57 -17.57 2.11
CA THR A 65 -15.86 -16.75 3.30
C THR A 65 -14.64 -15.92 3.70
N ALA A 66 -13.45 -16.53 3.75
CA ALA A 66 -12.22 -15.81 4.07
C ALA A 66 -11.94 -14.65 3.10
N ARG A 67 -12.22 -14.85 1.80
CA ARG A 67 -12.02 -13.83 0.77
C ARG A 67 -13.07 -12.72 0.85
N LEU A 68 -14.33 -13.07 1.08
CA LEU A 68 -15.41 -12.10 1.32
C LEU A 68 -15.09 -11.20 2.53
N ASN A 69 -14.58 -11.78 3.62
CA ASN A 69 -14.16 -11.03 4.80
C ASN A 69 -13.02 -10.05 4.49
N ALA A 70 -12.05 -10.48 3.68
CA ALA A 70 -10.94 -9.62 3.28
C ALA A 70 -11.39 -8.47 2.35
N LEU A 71 -12.33 -8.74 1.43
CA LEU A 71 -12.96 -7.73 0.60
C LEU A 71 -13.80 -6.74 1.43
N ASN A 72 -14.54 -7.22 2.44
CA ASN A 72 -15.25 -6.35 3.38
C ASN A 72 -14.29 -5.45 4.18
N THR A 73 -13.15 -5.99 4.59
CA THR A 73 -12.10 -5.22 5.28
C THR A 73 -11.58 -4.09 4.40
N LEU A 74 -11.30 -4.39 3.13
CA LEU A 74 -10.90 -3.37 2.16
C LEU A 74 -12.02 -2.33 1.96
N SER A 75 -13.28 -2.75 1.79
CA SER A 75 -14.43 -1.85 1.66
C SER A 75 -14.55 -0.89 2.85
N SER A 76 -14.41 -1.38 4.08
CA SER A 76 -14.41 -0.53 5.28
C SER A 76 -13.28 0.48 5.27
N ARG A 77 -12.08 0.07 4.82
CA ARG A 77 -10.94 1.00 4.69
C ARG A 77 -11.19 2.08 3.65
N VAL A 78 -11.73 1.74 2.47
CA VAL A 78 -12.08 2.72 1.43
C VAL A 78 -13.06 3.76 2.00
N THR A 79 -14.12 3.32 2.67
CA THR A 79 -15.10 4.20 3.32
C THR A 79 -14.44 5.11 4.36
N GLN A 80 -13.56 4.57 5.21
CA GLN A 80 -12.85 5.34 6.22
C GLN A 80 -11.97 6.44 5.59
N GLN A 81 -11.22 6.11 4.53
CA GLN A 81 -10.36 7.08 3.84
C GLN A 81 -11.17 8.16 3.13
N GLN A 82 -12.33 7.82 2.57
CA GLN A 82 -13.26 8.79 1.98
C GLN A 82 -13.81 9.74 3.06
N GLN A 83 -14.27 9.20 4.19
CA GLN A 83 -14.80 10.01 5.31
C GLN A 83 -13.74 10.95 5.90
N ALA A 84 -12.48 10.51 5.96
CA ALA A 84 -11.36 11.35 6.36
C ALA A 84 -10.96 12.40 5.30
N GLY A 85 -11.57 12.39 4.11
CA GLY A 85 -11.25 13.29 3.00
C GLY A 85 -9.87 13.04 2.40
N HIS A 86 -9.35 11.82 2.53
CA HIS A 86 -8.07 11.39 1.97
C HIS A 86 -8.21 10.93 0.52
N ILE A 87 -9.39 10.52 0.07
CA ILE A 87 -9.70 10.21 -1.33
C ILE A 87 -10.96 10.95 -1.78
N THR A 88 -11.21 11.03 -3.08
CA THR A 88 -12.43 11.61 -3.64
C THR A 88 -13.61 10.63 -3.58
N ALA A 89 -14.83 11.15 -3.71
CA ALA A 89 -16.03 10.31 -3.78
C ALA A 89 -16.01 9.38 -5.01
N ASP A 90 -15.48 9.86 -6.15
CA ASP A 90 -15.38 9.07 -7.38
C ASP A 90 -14.38 7.92 -7.24
N ALA A 91 -13.20 8.19 -6.65
CA ALA A 91 -12.20 7.16 -6.37
C ALA A 91 -12.74 6.08 -5.42
N ALA A 92 -13.42 6.51 -4.35
CA ALA A 92 -14.09 5.59 -3.43
C ALA A 92 -15.15 4.74 -4.15
N SER A 93 -15.97 5.35 -4.98
CA SER A 93 -17.03 4.66 -5.72
C SER A 93 -16.48 3.63 -6.70
N ALA A 94 -15.38 3.95 -7.41
CA ALA A 94 -14.72 3.02 -8.32
C ALA A 94 -14.18 1.79 -7.59
N LEU A 95 -13.50 1.98 -6.45
CA LEU A 95 -13.00 0.88 -5.63
C LEU A 95 -14.14 0.04 -5.05
N GLN A 96 -15.20 0.67 -4.54
CA GLN A 96 -16.37 -0.06 -4.01
C GLN A 96 -17.06 -0.89 -5.10
N ALA A 97 -17.12 -0.39 -6.34
CA ALA A 97 -17.70 -1.11 -7.46
C ALA A 97 -16.89 -2.38 -7.83
N ASP A 98 -15.56 -2.30 -7.87
CA ASP A 98 -14.71 -3.48 -8.12
C ASP A 98 -14.83 -4.51 -6.97
N ILE A 99 -14.81 -4.04 -5.72
CA ILE A 99 -15.02 -4.89 -4.55
C ILE A 99 -16.37 -5.61 -4.62
N ALA A 100 -17.45 -4.88 -4.90
CA ALA A 100 -18.80 -5.44 -5.02
C ALA A 100 -18.88 -6.46 -6.16
N THR A 101 -18.24 -6.20 -7.29
CA THR A 101 -18.16 -7.13 -8.42
C THR A 101 -17.52 -8.45 -8.00
N ASN A 102 -16.37 -8.40 -7.31
CA ASN A 102 -15.68 -9.59 -6.82
C ASN A 102 -16.49 -10.33 -5.74
N GLN A 103 -17.16 -9.62 -4.84
CA GLN A 103 -18.04 -10.23 -3.83
C GLN A 103 -19.22 -10.95 -4.47
N ASN A 104 -19.88 -10.34 -5.45
CA ASN A 104 -21.02 -10.94 -6.13
C ASN A 104 -20.61 -12.17 -6.93
N GLY A 105 -19.46 -12.13 -7.60
CA GLY A 105 -18.93 -13.29 -8.30
C GLY A 105 -18.58 -14.44 -7.35
N LEU A 106 -17.96 -14.16 -6.19
CA LEU A 106 -17.68 -15.18 -5.17
C LEU A 106 -18.95 -15.78 -4.58
N LYS A 107 -19.99 -14.98 -4.31
CA LYS A 107 -21.30 -15.48 -3.84
C LYS A 107 -21.97 -16.36 -4.90
N SER A 108 -21.86 -15.98 -6.18
CA SER A 108 -22.39 -16.79 -7.29
C SER A 108 -21.65 -18.12 -7.38
N LEU A 109 -20.33 -18.13 -7.23
CA LEU A 109 -19.53 -19.36 -7.18
C LEU A 109 -19.88 -20.21 -5.95
N GLN A 110 -20.16 -19.58 -4.81
CA GLN A 110 -20.60 -20.28 -3.60
C GLN A 110 -21.92 -21.00 -3.83
N SER A 111 -22.95 -20.31 -4.35
CA SER A 111 -24.24 -20.94 -4.65
C SER A 111 -24.11 -22.08 -5.67
N LYS A 112 -23.20 -21.95 -6.64
CA LYS A 112 -22.90 -23.03 -7.58
C LYS A 112 -22.26 -24.23 -6.86
N LEU A 113 -21.22 -23.99 -6.06
CA LEU A 113 -20.52 -25.00 -5.29
C LEU A 113 -21.48 -25.75 -4.34
N ASP A 114 -22.37 -25.05 -3.66
CA ASP A 114 -23.36 -25.62 -2.74
C ASP A 114 -24.37 -26.54 -3.45
N ALA A 115 -24.58 -26.35 -4.75
CA ALA A 115 -25.46 -27.18 -5.57
C ALA A 115 -24.76 -28.40 -6.19
N GLU A 116 -23.44 -28.54 -6.03
CA GLU A 116 -22.68 -29.62 -6.66
C GLU A 116 -22.99 -30.98 -6.03
N THR A 117 -23.23 -31.98 -6.89
CA THR A 117 -23.54 -33.36 -6.48
C THR A 117 -22.37 -34.32 -6.73
N SER A 118 -21.26 -33.82 -7.29
CA SER A 118 -20.06 -34.62 -7.57
C SER A 118 -18.80 -33.95 -7.02
N ALA A 119 -17.90 -34.75 -6.46
CA ALA A 119 -16.67 -34.24 -5.87
C ALA A 119 -15.72 -33.69 -6.94
N GLN A 120 -15.83 -34.15 -8.18
CA GLN A 120 -15.08 -33.62 -9.30
C GLN A 120 -15.51 -32.19 -9.65
N ALA A 121 -16.82 -31.96 -9.80
CA ALA A 121 -17.36 -30.65 -10.14
C ALA A 121 -17.16 -29.65 -8.99
N ALA A 122 -17.39 -30.06 -7.73
CA ALA A 122 -17.09 -29.26 -6.56
C ALA A 122 -15.61 -28.84 -6.51
N ARG A 123 -14.67 -29.74 -6.83
CA ARG A 123 -13.23 -29.40 -6.90
C ARG A 123 -12.92 -28.40 -8.02
N GLN A 124 -13.62 -28.49 -9.15
CA GLN A 124 -13.45 -27.55 -10.24
C GLN A 124 -13.95 -26.15 -9.84
N ASP A 125 -15.04 -26.05 -9.10
CA ASP A 125 -15.49 -24.76 -8.55
C ASP A 125 -14.55 -24.21 -7.48
N VAL A 126 -14.02 -25.07 -6.59
CA VAL A 126 -12.96 -24.67 -5.66
C VAL A 126 -11.72 -24.16 -6.42
N LYS A 127 -11.35 -24.78 -7.55
CA LYS A 127 -10.25 -24.29 -8.39
C LYS A 127 -10.54 -22.89 -8.96
N ASN A 128 -11.79 -22.59 -9.32
CA ASN A 128 -12.18 -21.28 -9.85
C ASN A 128 -11.97 -20.14 -8.83
N ILE A 129 -12.04 -20.42 -7.52
CA ILE A 129 -11.66 -19.47 -6.46
C ILE A 129 -10.23 -18.93 -6.67
N PHE A 130 -9.32 -19.81 -7.11
CA PHE A 130 -7.91 -19.46 -7.29
C PHE A 130 -7.58 -19.04 -8.72
N TRP A 131 -8.34 -19.48 -9.72
CA TRP A 131 -8.06 -19.20 -11.11
C TRP A 131 -8.78 -17.94 -11.61
N GLN A 132 -10.10 -17.89 -11.44
CA GLN A 132 -10.93 -16.80 -11.95
C GLN A 132 -10.85 -15.55 -11.06
N PHE A 133 -10.94 -15.73 -9.74
CA PHE A 133 -11.05 -14.60 -8.82
C PHE A 133 -9.69 -14.08 -8.33
N ARG A 134 -8.73 -14.97 -8.03
CA ARG A 134 -7.37 -14.61 -7.59
C ARG A 134 -7.34 -13.55 -6.47
N ILE A 135 -8.35 -13.51 -5.58
CA ILE A 135 -8.55 -12.39 -4.64
C ILE A 135 -7.29 -11.99 -3.87
N TYR A 136 -6.59 -12.97 -3.28
CA TYR A 136 -5.38 -12.71 -2.52
C TYR A 136 -4.12 -12.47 -3.36
N ALA A 137 -4.10 -12.94 -4.60
CA ALA A 137 -2.92 -12.85 -5.45
C ALA A 137 -2.91 -11.57 -6.31
N VAL A 138 -4.10 -11.06 -6.65
CA VAL A 138 -4.26 -9.96 -7.62
C VAL A 138 -5.17 -8.87 -7.08
N VAL A 139 -6.46 -9.18 -6.86
CA VAL A 139 -7.49 -8.16 -6.58
C VAL A 139 -7.16 -7.33 -5.34
N LEU A 140 -6.97 -7.96 -4.18
CA LEU A 140 -6.65 -7.21 -2.96
C LEU A 140 -5.33 -6.44 -3.08
N PRO A 141 -4.19 -7.03 -3.51
CA PRO A 141 -2.98 -6.25 -3.71
C PRO A 141 -3.16 -5.04 -4.62
N ARG A 142 -3.81 -5.22 -5.78
CA ARG A 142 -4.06 -4.13 -6.74
C ARG A 142 -4.94 -3.04 -6.13
N ASP A 143 -6.03 -3.39 -5.48
CA ASP A 143 -6.98 -2.41 -4.98
C ASP A 143 -6.45 -1.67 -3.75
N TYR A 144 -5.63 -2.31 -2.92
CA TYR A 144 -4.87 -1.61 -1.87
C TYR A 144 -3.86 -0.62 -2.45
N GLN A 145 -3.21 -0.96 -3.57
CA GLN A 145 -2.32 -0.04 -4.28
C GLN A 145 -3.11 1.13 -4.88
N GLN A 146 -4.24 0.87 -5.54
CA GLN A 146 -5.12 1.92 -6.05
C GLN A 146 -5.56 2.87 -4.92
N LEU A 147 -5.97 2.34 -3.77
CA LEU A 147 -6.33 3.15 -2.60
C LEU A 147 -5.16 4.04 -2.14
N HIS A 148 -3.95 3.49 -2.06
CA HIS A 148 -2.77 4.27 -1.66
C HIS A 148 -2.48 5.37 -2.70
N PHE A 149 -2.48 5.02 -3.97
CA PHE A 149 -2.30 5.96 -5.08
C PHE A 149 -3.31 7.11 -5.04
N ASP A 150 -4.59 6.82 -4.78
CA ASP A 150 -5.62 7.86 -4.67
C ASP A 150 -5.40 8.82 -3.48
N ILE A 151 -4.86 8.31 -2.37
CA ILE A 151 -4.48 9.12 -1.21
C ILE A 151 -3.30 10.06 -1.58
N GLU A 152 -2.27 9.51 -2.21
CA GLU A 152 -1.10 10.28 -2.65
C GLU A 152 -1.48 11.37 -3.65
N LYS A 153 -2.32 11.03 -4.64
CA LYS A 153 -2.83 11.98 -5.62
C LYS A 153 -3.64 13.10 -4.97
N LYS A 154 -4.47 12.78 -3.96
CA LYS A 154 -5.21 13.79 -3.20
C LYS A 154 -4.28 14.70 -2.39
N LEU A 155 -3.24 14.15 -1.77
CA LEU A 155 -2.24 14.92 -1.04
C LEU A 155 -1.48 15.87 -1.98
N ALA A 156 -1.01 15.37 -3.11
CA ALA A 156 -0.32 16.16 -4.13
C ALA A 156 -1.19 17.34 -4.61
N SER A 157 -2.47 17.09 -4.89
CA SER A 157 -3.43 18.15 -5.25
C SER A 157 -3.60 19.22 -4.15
N LYS A 158 -3.59 18.84 -2.87
CA LYS A 158 -3.62 19.82 -1.76
C LYS A 158 -2.33 20.63 -1.69
N MET A 159 -1.18 20.01 -1.89
CA MET A 159 0.12 20.69 -1.96
C MET A 159 0.18 21.67 -3.13
N GLU A 160 -0.31 21.26 -4.30
CA GLU A 160 -0.40 22.10 -5.49
C GLU A 160 -1.23 23.37 -5.21
N ALA A 161 -2.40 23.20 -4.60
CA ALA A 161 -3.27 24.31 -4.23
C ALA A 161 -2.63 25.28 -3.21
N ALA A 162 -1.62 24.84 -2.45
CA ALA A 162 -0.93 25.68 -1.48
C ALA A 162 0.14 26.59 -2.10
N LYS A 163 0.61 26.31 -3.33
CA LYS A 163 1.72 27.03 -4.00
C LYS A 163 1.57 28.55 -3.95
N ALA A 164 0.44 29.08 -4.39
CA ALA A 164 0.20 30.52 -4.44
C ALA A 164 0.23 31.19 -3.05
N SER A 165 -0.29 30.51 -2.02
CA SER A 165 -0.25 31.01 -0.64
C SER A 165 1.17 31.03 -0.08
N ILE A 166 1.98 30.03 -0.42
CA ILE A 166 3.38 29.96 -0.03
C ILE A 166 4.18 31.08 -0.71
N GLU A 167 4.01 31.28 -2.02
CA GLU A 167 4.65 32.39 -2.75
C GLU A 167 4.35 33.75 -2.14
N LYS A 168 3.08 33.99 -1.80
CA LYS A 168 2.67 35.22 -1.11
C LYS A 168 3.34 35.37 0.25
N ALA A 169 3.44 34.30 1.03
CA ALA A 169 4.08 34.33 2.33
C ALA A 169 5.59 34.59 2.22
N ILE A 170 6.26 34.02 1.22
CA ILE A 170 7.68 34.26 0.95
C ILE A 170 7.92 35.72 0.55
N ALA A 171 7.08 36.29 -0.33
CA ALA A 171 7.18 37.68 -0.75
C ALA A 171 7.00 38.67 0.43
N ALA A 172 6.18 38.31 1.42
CA ALA A 172 5.96 39.11 2.62
C ALA A 172 7.03 38.91 3.73
N ALA A 173 7.91 37.91 3.59
CA ALA A 173 8.91 37.61 4.59
C ALA A 173 10.06 38.64 4.60
N PRO A 174 10.78 38.80 5.75
CA PRO A 174 11.96 39.66 5.81
C PRO A 174 12.99 39.31 4.75
N ALA A 175 13.63 40.32 4.13
CA ALA A 175 14.60 40.13 3.05
C ALA A 175 15.75 39.17 3.42
N SER A 176 16.15 39.13 4.69
CA SER A 176 17.19 38.22 5.19
C SER A 176 16.82 36.73 5.10
N LYS A 177 15.53 36.39 5.00
CA LYS A 177 15.02 35.00 4.93
C LYS A 177 14.60 34.58 3.53
N GLN A 178 14.35 35.54 2.63
CA GLN A 178 13.76 35.27 1.31
C GLN A 178 14.58 34.27 0.48
N ALA A 179 15.91 34.36 0.51
CA ALA A 179 16.77 33.44 -0.24
C ALA A 179 16.61 31.97 0.22
N GLN A 180 16.60 31.73 1.53
CA GLN A 180 16.44 30.38 2.08
C GLN A 180 15.03 29.84 1.83
N LEU A 181 14.00 30.67 2.03
CA LEU A 181 12.61 30.32 1.74
C LEU A 181 12.40 29.96 0.27
N GLN A 182 12.99 30.72 -0.65
CA GLN A 182 12.89 30.46 -2.08
C GLN A 182 13.59 29.16 -2.47
N SER A 183 14.72 28.81 -1.84
CA SER A 183 15.40 27.54 -2.04
C SER A 183 14.50 26.35 -1.66
N LEU A 184 13.91 26.40 -0.46
CA LEU A 184 12.98 25.34 0.01
C LEU A 184 11.75 25.24 -0.87
N TYR A 185 11.19 26.37 -1.29
CA TYR A 185 10.01 26.36 -2.15
C TYR A 185 10.30 25.81 -3.55
N ASN A 186 11.52 26.02 -4.06
CA ASN A 186 11.94 25.41 -5.32
C ASN A 186 12.13 23.90 -5.19
N ASP A 187 12.70 23.40 -4.07
CA ASP A 187 12.79 21.96 -3.81
C ASP A 187 11.39 21.34 -3.67
N PHE A 188 10.52 21.94 -2.87
CA PHE A 188 9.12 21.54 -2.74
C PHE A 188 8.44 21.34 -4.11
N LYS A 189 8.57 22.32 -5.02
CA LYS A 189 8.01 22.21 -6.38
C LYS A 189 8.63 21.07 -7.18
N ALA A 190 9.94 20.87 -7.07
CA ALA A 190 10.65 19.81 -7.76
C ALA A 190 10.24 18.41 -7.24
N GLN A 191 10.07 18.26 -5.93
CA GLN A 191 9.58 17.02 -5.32
C GLN A 191 8.13 16.73 -5.72
N LEU A 192 7.27 17.75 -5.73
CA LEU A 192 5.89 17.57 -6.18
C LEU A 192 5.82 17.14 -7.64
N ALA A 193 6.58 17.77 -8.53
CA ALA A 193 6.67 17.37 -9.94
C ALA A 193 7.23 15.93 -10.11
N THR A 194 8.19 15.54 -9.26
CA THR A 194 8.72 14.18 -9.24
C THR A 194 7.63 13.16 -8.89
N ALA A 195 6.80 13.44 -7.89
CA ALA A 195 5.68 12.59 -7.51
C ALA A 195 4.64 12.49 -8.64
N GLU A 196 4.25 13.61 -9.22
CA GLU A 196 3.26 13.67 -10.30
C GLU A 196 3.69 12.87 -11.53
N ALA A 197 4.97 12.89 -11.90
CA ALA A 197 5.49 12.08 -13.00
C ALA A 197 5.34 10.56 -12.76
N GLN A 198 5.37 10.12 -11.49
CA GLN A 198 5.13 8.70 -11.15
C GLN A 198 3.65 8.33 -11.20
N PHE A 199 2.75 9.29 -10.99
CA PHE A 199 1.31 9.03 -11.03
C PHE A 199 0.85 8.58 -12.41
N ASP A 200 1.40 9.13 -13.49
CA ASP A 200 1.09 8.69 -14.85
C ASP A 200 1.50 7.22 -15.09
N THR A 201 2.63 6.81 -14.50
CA THR A 201 3.12 5.42 -14.57
C THR A 201 2.19 4.48 -13.81
N VAL A 202 1.76 4.84 -12.60
CA VAL A 202 0.81 4.04 -11.81
C VAL A 202 -0.53 3.96 -12.53
N GLN A 203 -1.07 5.10 -12.97
CA GLN A 203 -2.39 5.18 -13.59
C GLN A 203 -2.49 4.37 -14.88
N SER A 204 -1.41 4.30 -15.67
CA SER A 204 -1.36 3.48 -16.90
C SER A 204 -1.10 2.00 -16.64
N THR A 205 -0.33 1.65 -15.60
CA THR A 205 0.11 0.27 -15.37
C THR A 205 -0.84 -0.51 -14.47
N LEU A 206 -1.40 0.11 -13.43
CA LEU A 206 -2.21 -0.57 -12.42
C LEU A 206 -3.45 -1.30 -12.99
N PRO A 207 -4.20 -0.74 -13.97
CA PRO A 207 -5.34 -1.44 -14.58
C PRO A 207 -4.96 -2.75 -15.29
N THR A 208 -3.67 -2.93 -15.65
CA THR A 208 -3.18 -4.15 -16.29
C THR A 208 -2.98 -5.31 -15.32
N LEU A 209 -3.03 -5.07 -14.00
CA LEU A 209 -2.85 -6.10 -12.98
C LEU A 209 -4.16 -6.88 -12.79
N THR A 210 -4.53 -7.71 -13.76
CA THR A 210 -5.79 -8.48 -13.74
C THR A 210 -5.55 -9.96 -13.43
N PRO A 211 -6.55 -10.70 -12.91
CA PRO A 211 -6.48 -12.15 -12.77
C PRO A 211 -6.13 -12.85 -14.09
N GLU A 212 -6.63 -12.33 -15.21
CA GLU A 212 -6.36 -12.88 -16.54
C GLU A 212 -4.89 -12.73 -16.93
N ASN A 213 -4.33 -11.52 -16.81
CA ASN A 213 -2.91 -11.29 -17.11
C ASN A 213 -2.00 -12.09 -16.18
N TYR A 214 -2.40 -12.25 -14.92
CA TYR A 214 -1.69 -13.14 -13.98
C TYR A 214 -1.69 -14.60 -14.44
N ASN A 215 -2.78 -15.07 -15.06
CA ASN A 215 -2.88 -16.45 -15.52
C ASN A 215 -2.15 -16.67 -16.85
N GLN A 216 -2.20 -15.71 -17.77
CA GLN A 216 -1.62 -15.82 -19.11
C GLN A 216 -0.10 -15.58 -19.15
N ASP A 217 0.37 -14.49 -18.53
CA ASP A 217 1.79 -14.12 -18.56
C ASP A 217 2.25 -13.61 -17.18
N ARG A 218 2.72 -14.55 -16.37
CA ARG A 218 3.23 -14.26 -15.03
C ARG A 218 4.46 -13.36 -15.02
N THR A 219 5.26 -13.37 -16.07
CA THR A 219 6.48 -12.57 -16.17
C THR A 219 6.11 -11.11 -16.45
N ALA A 220 5.24 -10.86 -17.41
CA ALA A 220 4.72 -9.52 -17.69
C ALA A 220 3.95 -8.96 -16.49
N TYR A 221 3.10 -9.77 -15.85
CA TYR A 221 2.40 -9.37 -14.62
C TYR A 221 3.38 -8.95 -13.52
N ALA A 222 4.40 -9.76 -13.24
CA ALA A 222 5.39 -9.47 -12.21
C ALA A 222 6.20 -8.20 -12.53
N SER A 223 6.54 -7.99 -13.80
CA SER A 223 7.20 -6.76 -14.26
C SER A 223 6.33 -5.53 -14.04
N ASN A 224 5.05 -5.58 -14.40
CA ASN A 224 4.12 -4.47 -14.21
C ASN A 224 3.87 -4.18 -12.73
N LEU A 225 3.73 -5.21 -11.89
CA LEU A 225 3.62 -5.04 -10.44
C LEU A 225 4.87 -4.38 -9.85
N ALA A 226 6.07 -4.77 -10.30
CA ALA A 226 7.31 -4.14 -9.87
C ALA A 226 7.41 -2.67 -10.29
N LYS A 227 6.96 -2.34 -11.52
CA LYS A 227 6.89 -0.95 -12.01
C LYS A 227 5.99 -0.09 -11.13
N VAL A 228 4.76 -0.56 -10.84
CA VAL A 228 3.82 0.14 -9.95
C VAL A 228 4.46 0.39 -8.59
N ARG A 229 5.00 -0.67 -7.95
CA ARG A 229 5.63 -0.53 -6.62
C ARG A 229 6.80 0.44 -6.59
N SER A 230 7.61 0.45 -7.66
CA SER A 230 8.72 1.38 -7.77
C SER A 230 8.23 2.82 -7.94
N ALA A 231 7.21 3.04 -8.78
CA ALA A 231 6.61 4.34 -9.01
C ALA A 231 5.96 4.89 -7.73
N GLU A 232 5.14 4.07 -7.03
CA GLU A 232 4.55 4.42 -5.73
C GLU A 232 5.62 4.78 -4.70
N LYS A 233 6.69 3.99 -4.58
CA LYS A 233 7.77 4.28 -3.62
C LYS A 233 8.46 5.62 -3.91
N THR A 234 8.71 5.93 -5.17
CA THR A 234 9.30 7.20 -5.58
C THR A 234 8.34 8.36 -5.30
N ALA A 235 7.05 8.22 -5.66
CA ALA A 235 6.03 9.22 -5.39
C ALA A 235 5.91 9.51 -3.89
N HIS A 236 5.80 8.46 -3.08
CA HIS A 236 5.75 8.54 -1.62
C HIS A 236 6.93 9.32 -1.03
N THR A 237 8.15 8.97 -1.46
CA THR A 237 9.38 9.60 -0.97
C THR A 237 9.41 11.09 -1.32
N ALA A 238 9.05 11.44 -2.55
CA ALA A 238 9.02 12.81 -3.01
C ALA A 238 7.93 13.63 -2.28
N LEU A 239 6.73 13.09 -2.08
CA LEU A 239 5.68 13.75 -1.30
C LEU A 239 6.08 13.96 0.16
N HIS A 240 6.80 13.02 0.76
CA HIS A 240 7.33 13.18 2.11
C HIS A 240 8.39 14.30 2.19
N GLN A 241 9.29 14.38 1.19
CA GLN A 241 10.28 15.46 1.11
C GLN A 241 9.60 16.81 0.90
N ALA A 242 8.64 16.90 -0.02
CA ALA A 242 7.82 18.09 -0.22
C ALA A 242 7.13 18.54 1.08
N ALA A 243 6.56 17.61 1.86
CA ALA A 243 5.99 17.92 3.17
C ALA A 243 7.03 18.44 4.18
N SER A 244 8.26 17.93 4.13
CA SER A 244 9.37 18.39 4.96
C SER A 244 9.76 19.83 4.62
N ASP A 245 9.86 20.17 3.33
CA ASP A 245 10.15 21.53 2.88
C ASP A 245 9.08 22.52 3.32
N LEU A 246 7.80 22.15 3.16
CA LEU A 246 6.67 22.95 3.66
C LEU A 246 6.77 23.19 5.17
N HIS A 247 7.18 22.18 5.94
CA HIS A 247 7.38 22.32 7.37
C HIS A 247 8.50 23.32 7.69
N GLN A 248 9.64 23.22 7.01
CA GLN A 248 10.77 24.14 7.21
C GLN A 248 10.43 25.58 6.80
N ILE A 249 9.71 25.76 5.68
CA ILE A 249 9.16 27.07 5.27
C ILE A 249 8.31 27.65 6.39
N ALA A 250 7.38 26.86 6.94
CA ALA A 250 6.51 27.30 8.03
C ALA A 250 7.28 27.67 9.31
N GLN A 251 8.37 26.96 9.63
CA GLN A 251 9.24 27.30 10.77
C GLN A 251 10.00 28.61 10.54
N LEU A 252 10.58 28.80 9.35
CA LEU A 252 11.33 30.02 9.00
C LEU A 252 10.45 31.27 8.99
N LEU A 253 9.20 31.15 8.55
CA LEU A 253 8.22 32.23 8.56
C LEU A 253 7.76 32.63 9.99
N LYS A 254 7.92 31.75 10.99
CA LYS A 254 7.53 32.00 12.39
C LYS A 254 8.65 32.52 13.28
N SER A 255 9.89 32.21 12.93
CA SER A 255 11.09 32.79 13.57
C SER A 255 11.28 34.24 13.14
#